data_AF-A0AAU3GGP4-F1
#
_entry.id   AF-A0AAU3GGP4-F1
#
_cell.length_a   1.000
_cell.length_b   1.000
_cell.length_c   1.000
_cell.angle_alpha   90.00
_cell.angle_beta   90.00
_cell.angle_gamma   90.00
#
_symmetry.space_group_name_H-M   'P 1'
#
loop_
_entity.id
_entity.type
_entity.pdbx_description
1 polymer ?
#
loop_
_entity_poly.entity_id
_entity_poly.type
_entity_poly.pdbx_seq_one_letter_code
_entity_poly.pdbx_strand_id
1 'polypeptide(L)'
;MSGSCPRCGTRVLAGEAFCEGCGHDLSSPAGAACTACGSASVGADGYCENCGMLQPTGRDHVEIELETSAGVSDRGLRHSRNEDAMALLSAGPASVVAVVCDGVSTSPRPDEASQAAADLAAATIAKRLADGDDAETATREAVRLAADAVAASARPGEDSPACTYVSAVVGGRHVTVGWVGDSRAYWLGTQSALLTTDDATPGTHMLTAWLGADAGEVVPHVRTFTTDGPGVVLLCSDGLWNYYPEPEALAATALNEPPLAAARRLVRLANEAGGHDNITVAVIPFGQGERAETTVAFPKERSD
;
A
#
# COMPACT_ATOMS: atom_id res chain seq x y z
N MET A 1 -15.58 -35.99 22.90
CA MET A 1 -16.70 -35.18 23.42
C MET A 1 -17.54 -34.77 22.22
N SER A 2 -18.87 -34.86 22.29
CA SER A 2 -19.76 -34.35 21.23
C SER A 2 -19.80 -32.82 21.28
N GLY A 3 -19.57 -32.16 20.15
CA GLY A 3 -19.63 -30.70 20.02
C GLY A 3 -20.95 -30.23 19.41
N SER A 4 -21.07 -28.91 19.26
CA SER A 4 -22.10 -28.32 18.39
C SER A 4 -21.39 -27.65 17.22
N CYS A 5 -21.97 -27.75 16.03
CA CYS A 5 -21.48 -27.05 14.85
C CYS A 5 -21.44 -25.55 15.17
N PRO A 6 -20.29 -24.88 15.06
CA PRO A 6 -20.19 -23.46 15.37
C PRO A 6 -21.04 -22.58 14.43
N ARG A 7 -21.43 -23.10 13.27
CA ARG A 7 -22.20 -22.40 12.23
C ARG A 7 -23.72 -22.43 12.47
N CYS A 8 -24.28 -23.57 12.84
CA CYS A 8 -25.74 -23.75 12.92
C CYS A 8 -26.24 -24.30 14.26
N GLY A 9 -25.34 -24.58 15.20
CA GLY A 9 -25.70 -25.17 16.49
C GLY A 9 -26.16 -26.63 16.42
N THR A 10 -26.25 -27.22 15.22
CA THR A 10 -26.56 -28.65 15.05
C THR A 10 -25.53 -29.48 15.81
N ARG A 11 -26.00 -30.48 16.53
CA ARG A 11 -25.13 -31.37 17.29
C ARG A 11 -24.22 -32.14 16.33
N VAL A 12 -22.93 -32.19 16.66
CA VAL A 12 -21.89 -32.85 15.87
C VAL A 12 -21.36 -34.05 16.64
N LEU A 13 -21.21 -35.18 15.95
CA LEU A 13 -20.62 -36.39 16.51
C LEU A 13 -19.09 -36.35 16.40
N ALA A 14 -18.42 -37.03 17.34
CA ALA A 14 -16.97 -37.06 17.35
C ALA A 14 -16.43 -37.80 16.11
N GLY A 15 -15.60 -37.12 15.31
CA GLY A 15 -15.00 -37.67 14.09
C GLY A 15 -15.65 -37.21 12.78
N GLU A 16 -16.72 -36.41 12.83
CA GLU A 16 -17.30 -35.81 11.62
C GLU A 16 -16.40 -34.70 11.06
N ALA A 17 -16.12 -34.76 9.76
CA ALA A 17 -15.40 -33.71 9.04
C ALA A 17 -16.34 -32.58 8.58
N PHE A 18 -17.63 -32.87 8.38
CA PHE A 18 -18.63 -31.90 7.93
C PHE A 18 -19.90 -32.01 8.77
N CYS A 19 -20.54 -30.87 9.04
CA CYS A 19 -21.81 -30.81 9.75
C CYS A 19 -22.96 -31.31 8.87
N GLU A 20 -23.65 -32.38 9.26
CA GLU A 20 -24.79 -32.91 8.49
C GLU A 20 -25.96 -31.93 8.31
N GLY A 21 -26.14 -30.98 9.24
CA GLY A 21 -27.22 -29.98 9.14
C GLY A 21 -26.99 -28.86 8.12
N CYS A 22 -25.75 -28.53 7.78
CA CYS A 22 -25.44 -27.36 6.92
C CYS A 22 -24.22 -27.51 6.00
N GLY A 23 -23.54 -28.65 6.02
CA GLY A 23 -22.36 -28.93 5.21
C GLY A 23 -21.07 -28.23 5.66
N HIS A 24 -21.06 -27.52 6.79
CA HIS A 24 -19.86 -26.81 7.28
C HIS A 24 -18.72 -27.77 7.61
N ASP A 25 -17.53 -27.50 7.06
CA ASP A 25 -16.30 -28.20 7.44
C ASP A 25 -15.94 -27.86 8.90
N LEU A 26 -15.93 -28.90 9.74
CA LEU A 26 -15.70 -28.80 11.19
C LEU A 26 -14.21 -28.68 11.55
N SER A 27 -13.31 -28.85 10.58
CA SER A 27 -11.88 -28.59 10.73
C SER A 27 -11.50 -27.13 10.45
N SER A 28 -12.42 -26.35 9.84
CA SER A 28 -12.22 -24.92 9.58
C SER A 28 -12.63 -24.07 10.79
N PRO A 29 -11.83 -23.06 11.19
CA PRO A 29 -12.26 -22.10 12.20
C PRO A 29 -13.55 -21.40 11.78
N ALA A 30 -14.40 -21.00 12.73
CA ALA A 30 -15.55 -20.16 12.44
C ALA A 30 -15.06 -18.81 11.87
N GLY A 31 -15.14 -18.64 10.55
CA GLY A 31 -14.95 -17.35 9.90
C GLY A 31 -16.04 -16.36 10.34
N ALA A 32 -15.75 -15.06 10.26
CA ALA A 32 -16.75 -14.03 10.54
C ALA A 32 -17.98 -14.22 9.63
N ALA A 33 -19.18 -13.98 10.17
CA ALA A 33 -20.40 -14.01 9.38
C ALA A 33 -20.32 -12.97 8.25
N CYS A 34 -20.91 -13.30 7.10
CA CYS A 34 -20.95 -12.43 5.94
C CYS A 34 -21.52 -11.06 6.34
N THR A 35 -20.75 -10.00 6.12
CA THR A 35 -21.12 -8.62 6.47
C THR A 35 -22.32 -8.12 5.66
N ALA A 36 -22.56 -8.71 4.47
CA ALA A 36 -23.65 -8.31 3.59
C ALA A 36 -24.98 -9.04 3.89
N CYS A 37 -24.96 -10.36 4.12
CA CYS A 37 -26.18 -11.15 4.28
C CYS A 37 -26.29 -11.92 5.62
N GLY A 38 -25.29 -11.80 6.50
CA GLY A 38 -25.25 -12.50 7.78
C GLY A 38 -24.95 -14.00 7.69
N SER A 39 -24.78 -14.55 6.49
CA SER A 39 -24.46 -15.96 6.28
C SER A 39 -23.09 -16.31 6.86
N ALA A 40 -23.00 -17.34 7.68
CA ALA A 40 -21.73 -17.88 8.19
C ALA A 40 -21.01 -18.80 7.19
N SER A 41 -21.35 -18.68 5.90
CA SER A 41 -20.86 -19.51 4.79
C SER A 41 -19.97 -18.63 3.92
N VAL A 42 -18.73 -18.47 4.34
CA VAL A 42 -17.70 -17.73 3.61
C VAL A 42 -16.64 -18.76 3.23
N GLY A 43 -16.39 -18.88 1.94
CA GLY A 43 -15.39 -19.79 1.40
C GLY A 43 -13.97 -19.38 1.79
N ALA A 44 -13.02 -20.29 1.60
CA ALA A 44 -11.60 -20.01 1.83
C ALA A 44 -11.03 -18.93 0.88
N ASP A 45 -11.73 -18.66 -0.23
CA ASP A 45 -11.48 -17.57 -1.17
C ASP A 45 -12.03 -16.21 -0.70
N GLY A 46 -12.66 -16.16 0.47
CA GLY A 46 -13.26 -14.95 1.06
C GLY A 46 -14.63 -14.58 0.50
N TYR A 47 -15.18 -15.34 -0.45
CA TYR A 47 -16.51 -15.07 -1.01
C TYR A 47 -17.60 -15.73 -0.17
N CYS A 48 -18.72 -15.03 0.03
CA CYS A 48 -19.88 -15.62 0.67
C CYS A 48 -20.54 -16.63 -0.27
N GLU A 49 -20.61 -17.90 0.14
CA GLU A 49 -21.26 -18.98 -0.63
C GLU A 49 -22.78 -18.77 -0.79
N ASN A 50 -23.39 -17.89 0.02
CA ASN A 50 -24.82 -17.60 -0.04
C ASN A 50 -25.15 -16.42 -0.97
N CYS A 51 -24.47 -15.29 -0.83
CA CYS A 51 -24.78 -14.08 -1.60
C CYS A 51 -23.72 -13.72 -2.65
N GLY A 52 -22.61 -14.45 -2.74
CA GLY A 52 -21.51 -14.19 -3.66
C GLY A 52 -20.67 -12.95 -3.33
N MET A 53 -20.94 -12.25 -2.24
CA MET A 53 -20.18 -11.05 -1.87
C MET A 53 -18.82 -11.42 -1.29
N LEU A 54 -17.75 -10.78 -1.77
CA LEU A 54 -16.44 -10.85 -1.12
C LEU A 54 -16.53 -10.23 0.28
N GLN A 55 -15.92 -10.88 1.26
CA GLN A 55 -15.88 -10.37 2.62
C GLN A 55 -14.72 -9.41 2.84
N PRO A 56 -14.94 -8.30 3.58
CA PRO A 56 -13.88 -7.35 3.87
C PRO A 56 -12.71 -8.05 4.54
N THR A 57 -11.52 -7.88 3.99
CA THR A 57 -10.27 -8.46 4.53
C THR A 57 -9.58 -7.52 5.51
N GLY A 58 -10.15 -6.34 5.76
CA GLY A 58 -9.52 -5.24 6.48
C GLY A 58 -8.57 -4.40 5.63
N ARG A 59 -8.36 -4.77 4.35
CA ARG A 59 -7.50 -4.05 3.39
C ARG A 59 -8.26 -3.10 2.47
N ASP A 60 -9.59 -3.16 2.46
CA ASP A 60 -10.43 -2.31 1.60
C ASP A 60 -10.22 -0.82 1.82
N HIS A 61 -9.82 -0.42 3.03
CA HIS A 61 -9.42 0.93 3.35
C HIS A 61 -8.38 0.89 4.48
N VAL A 62 -7.16 1.34 4.20
CA VAL A 62 -6.04 1.33 5.13
C VAL A 62 -5.48 2.74 5.24
N GLU A 63 -5.27 3.20 6.46
CA GLU A 63 -4.58 4.46 6.74
C GLU A 63 -3.38 4.18 7.64
N ILE A 64 -2.23 4.76 7.29
CA ILE A 64 -1.02 4.72 8.11
C ILE A 64 -0.62 6.16 8.40
N GLU A 65 -0.43 6.50 9.67
CA GLU A 65 0.01 7.83 10.09
C GLU A 65 1.26 7.70 10.97
N LEU A 66 2.34 8.37 10.53
CA LEU A 66 3.54 8.63 11.31
C LEU A 66 3.51 10.09 11.78
N GLU A 67 4.48 10.49 12.60
CA GLU A 67 4.56 11.85 13.12
C GLU A 67 4.60 12.94 12.01
N THR A 68 5.30 12.64 10.92
CA THR A 68 5.56 13.61 9.84
C THR A 68 4.99 13.20 8.50
N SER A 69 4.49 11.98 8.32
CA SER A 69 4.04 11.44 7.03
C SER A 69 2.83 10.54 7.22
N ALA A 70 2.07 10.31 6.14
CA ALA A 70 0.93 9.42 6.19
C ALA A 70 0.66 8.81 4.81
N GLY A 71 -0.10 7.72 4.78
CA GLY A 71 -0.61 7.12 3.56
C GLY A 71 -2.05 6.65 3.72
N VAL A 72 -2.76 6.56 2.59
CA VAL A 72 -4.10 6.00 2.51
C VAL A 72 -4.15 5.08 1.29
N SER A 73 -4.68 3.88 1.48
CA SER A 73 -5.00 2.92 0.42
C SER A 73 -6.49 2.60 0.49
N ASP A 74 -7.19 2.66 -0.63
CA ASP A 74 -8.63 2.46 -0.72
C ASP A 74 -8.96 1.58 -1.92
N ARG A 75 -9.90 0.66 -1.73
CA ARG A 75 -10.39 -0.26 -2.78
C ARG A 75 -10.98 0.48 -3.98
N GLY A 76 -11.40 1.72 -3.81
CA GLY A 76 -12.16 2.43 -4.81
C GLY A 76 -13.61 1.94 -4.90
N LEU A 77 -14.31 2.38 -5.93
CA LEU A 77 -15.76 2.16 -6.08
C LEU A 77 -16.11 0.93 -6.91
N ARG A 78 -15.18 0.41 -7.71
CA ARG A 78 -15.47 -0.59 -8.74
C ARG A 78 -14.82 -1.96 -8.53
N HIS A 79 -13.66 -2.01 -7.87
CA HIS A 79 -12.97 -3.27 -7.62
C HIS A 79 -13.63 -4.03 -6.47
N SER A 80 -13.66 -5.36 -6.54
CA SER A 80 -14.22 -6.19 -5.47
C SER A 80 -13.29 -6.29 -4.26
N ARG A 81 -11.99 -5.99 -4.44
CA ARG A 81 -10.94 -6.04 -3.42
C ARG A 81 -9.89 -4.96 -3.65
N ASN A 82 -9.13 -4.66 -2.61
CA ASN A 82 -7.94 -3.82 -2.73
C ASN A 82 -6.71 -4.70 -2.99
N GLU A 83 -6.14 -4.54 -4.19
CA GLU A 83 -4.96 -5.23 -4.70
C GLU A 83 -3.69 -4.40 -4.53
N ASP A 84 -3.83 -3.13 -4.14
CA ASP A 84 -2.71 -2.30 -3.72
C ASP A 84 -2.21 -2.68 -2.31
N ALA A 85 -0.96 -2.29 -2.05
CA ALA A 85 -0.38 -2.27 -0.73
C ALA A 85 0.56 -1.07 -0.57
N MET A 86 0.72 -0.64 0.68
CA MET A 86 1.72 0.35 1.05
C MET A 86 2.37 0.00 2.38
N ALA A 87 3.62 0.43 2.54
CA ALA A 87 4.35 0.41 3.79
C ALA A 87 4.99 1.78 4.03
N LEU A 88 4.92 2.26 5.27
CA LEU A 88 5.46 3.57 5.68
C LEU A 88 6.15 3.43 7.04
N LEU A 89 7.46 3.69 7.07
CA LEU A 89 8.31 3.48 8.26
C LEU A 89 9.17 4.71 8.55
N SER A 90 9.41 4.98 9.83
CA SER A 90 10.49 5.89 10.26
C SER A 90 11.82 5.12 10.27
N ALA A 91 12.81 5.63 9.55
CA ALA A 91 14.16 5.04 9.43
C ALA A 91 15.21 5.98 10.06
N GLY A 92 15.25 6.01 11.40
CA GLY A 92 16.14 6.88 12.16
C GLY A 92 15.55 8.28 12.44
N PRO A 93 16.33 9.22 13.01
CA PRO A 93 15.81 10.44 13.65
C PRO A 93 15.09 11.42 12.74
N ALA A 94 15.21 11.29 11.40
CA ALA A 94 14.61 12.24 10.46
C ALA A 94 14.41 11.65 9.05
N SER A 95 14.39 10.32 8.89
CA SER A 95 14.15 9.71 7.59
C SER A 95 12.85 8.93 7.59
N VAL A 96 12.11 9.04 6.50
CA VAL A 96 10.90 8.26 6.22
C VAL A 96 11.17 7.38 5.02
N VAL A 97 10.76 6.13 5.12
CA VAL A 97 10.72 5.16 4.01
C VAL A 97 9.26 4.92 3.67
N ALA A 98 8.90 5.07 2.41
CA ALA A 98 7.59 4.70 1.91
C ALA A 98 7.73 3.77 0.70
N VAL A 99 6.83 2.80 0.59
CA VAL A 99 6.69 1.91 -0.57
C VAL A 99 5.21 1.82 -0.91
N VAL A 100 4.89 1.89 -2.19
CA VAL A 100 3.56 1.64 -2.77
C VAL A 100 3.74 0.59 -3.86
N CYS A 101 2.89 -0.44 -3.84
CA CYS A 101 2.85 -1.50 -4.83
C CYS A 101 1.40 -1.69 -5.27
N ASP A 102 1.18 -1.76 -6.58
CA ASP A 102 -0.11 -2.01 -7.21
C ASP A 102 -0.12 -3.44 -7.76
N GLY A 103 -1.10 -4.24 -7.33
CA GLY A 103 -1.20 -5.64 -7.74
C GLY A 103 -1.76 -5.76 -9.16
N VAL A 104 -1.08 -6.48 -10.05
CA VAL A 104 -1.55 -6.63 -11.44
C VAL A 104 -2.82 -7.48 -11.47
N SER A 105 -3.99 -6.88 -11.70
CA SER A 105 -5.29 -7.57 -11.58
C SER A 105 -5.49 -8.79 -12.50
N THR A 106 -4.73 -8.90 -13.60
CA THR A 106 -4.77 -10.09 -14.46
C THR A 106 -3.91 -11.25 -13.95
N SER A 107 -3.09 -11.01 -12.92
CA SER A 107 -2.27 -12.02 -12.27
C SER A 107 -3.04 -12.69 -11.12
N PRO A 108 -2.68 -13.92 -10.72
CA PRO A 108 -3.26 -14.55 -9.56
C PRO A 108 -2.70 -13.96 -8.27
N ARG A 109 -3.57 -13.76 -7.26
CA ARG A 109 -3.18 -13.27 -5.92
C ARG A 109 -2.38 -11.95 -5.95
N PRO A 110 -2.84 -10.93 -6.70
CA PRO A 110 -2.10 -9.68 -6.89
C PRO A 110 -1.93 -8.88 -5.59
N ASP A 111 -2.90 -8.99 -4.68
CA ASP A 111 -2.85 -8.38 -3.35
C ASP A 111 -1.81 -9.02 -2.42
N GLU A 112 -1.55 -10.32 -2.56
CA GLU A 112 -0.50 -11.01 -1.80
C GLU A 112 0.87 -10.56 -2.33
N ALA A 113 1.01 -10.41 -3.65
CA ALA A 113 2.23 -9.94 -4.30
C ALA A 113 2.57 -8.50 -3.87
N SER A 114 1.62 -7.57 -4.01
CA SER A 114 1.83 -6.17 -3.63
C SER A 114 2.17 -6.00 -2.15
N GLN A 115 1.49 -6.73 -1.26
CA GLN A 115 1.75 -6.69 0.18
C GLN A 115 3.15 -7.22 0.51
N ALA A 116 3.51 -8.39 -0.02
CA ALA A 116 4.82 -8.99 0.23
C ALA A 116 5.96 -8.08 -0.27
N ALA A 117 5.79 -7.46 -1.43
CA ALA A 117 6.74 -6.51 -1.99
C ALA A 117 6.89 -5.25 -1.11
N ALA A 118 5.78 -4.61 -0.74
CA ALA A 118 5.78 -3.37 0.04
C ALA A 118 6.43 -3.58 1.42
N ASP A 119 6.03 -4.62 2.14
CA ASP A 119 6.52 -4.89 3.50
C ASP A 119 8.02 -5.25 3.50
N LEU A 120 8.43 -6.15 2.62
CA LEU A 120 9.81 -6.60 2.57
C LEU A 120 10.74 -5.48 2.12
N ALA A 121 10.33 -4.68 1.13
CA ALA A 121 11.14 -3.57 0.66
C ALA A 121 11.31 -2.49 1.72
N ALA A 122 10.23 -2.06 2.37
CA ALA A 122 10.30 -1.05 3.41
C ALA A 122 11.20 -1.51 4.58
N ALA A 123 11.04 -2.75 5.03
CA ALA A 123 11.89 -3.35 6.07
C ALA A 123 13.36 -3.44 5.63
N THR A 124 13.61 -3.82 4.36
CA THR A 124 14.97 -3.90 3.80
C THR A 124 15.63 -2.53 3.78
N ILE A 125 14.95 -1.51 3.22
CA ILE A 125 15.49 -0.15 3.14
C ILE A 125 15.82 0.35 4.54
N ALA A 126 14.86 0.26 5.48
CA ALA A 126 15.06 0.72 6.86
C ALA A 126 16.25 0.03 7.53
N LYS A 127 16.40 -1.28 7.34
CA LYS A 127 17.54 -2.05 7.86
C LYS A 127 18.87 -1.62 7.24
N ARG A 128 18.94 -1.52 5.91
CA ARG A 128 20.18 -1.13 5.20
C ARG A 128 20.64 0.27 5.59
N LEU A 129 19.71 1.22 5.72
CA LEU A 129 20.00 2.55 6.22
C LEU A 129 20.53 2.51 7.66
N ALA A 130 19.95 1.67 8.53
CA ALA A 130 20.43 1.50 9.90
C ALA A 130 21.82 0.84 9.98
N ASP A 131 22.14 -0.04 9.02
CA ASP A 131 23.45 -0.68 8.86
C ASP A 131 24.50 0.28 8.26
N GLY A 132 24.08 1.48 7.80
CA GLY A 132 24.95 2.54 7.30
C GLY A 132 25.11 2.58 5.77
N ASP A 133 24.33 1.80 5.03
CA ASP A 133 24.30 1.88 3.57
C ASP A 133 23.67 3.21 3.11
N ASP A 134 24.08 3.69 1.94
CA ASP A 134 23.42 4.83 1.30
C ASP A 134 22.02 4.44 0.77
N ALA A 135 21.16 5.45 0.60
CA ALA A 135 19.77 5.23 0.22
C ALA A 135 19.61 4.61 -1.18
N GLU A 136 20.54 4.84 -2.12
CA GLU A 136 20.48 4.24 -3.45
C GLU A 136 20.80 2.75 -3.38
N THR A 137 21.87 2.37 -2.67
CA THR A 137 22.22 0.97 -2.42
C THR A 137 21.09 0.23 -1.71
N ALA A 138 20.53 0.83 -0.65
CA ALA A 138 19.40 0.28 0.09
C ALA A 138 18.16 0.06 -0.80
N THR A 139 17.85 1.05 -1.66
CA THR A 139 16.71 0.98 -2.59
C THR A 139 16.88 -0.11 -3.64
N ARG A 140 18.07 -0.23 -4.24
CA ARG A 140 18.35 -1.27 -5.25
C ARG A 140 18.20 -2.67 -4.68
N GLU A 141 18.77 -2.91 -3.49
CA GLU A 141 18.67 -4.20 -2.82
C GLU A 141 17.22 -4.51 -2.41
N ALA A 142 16.46 -3.50 -1.98
CA ALA A 142 15.06 -3.67 -1.62
C ALA A 142 14.19 -4.09 -2.80
N VAL A 143 14.37 -3.47 -3.98
CA VAL A 143 13.63 -3.90 -5.19
C VAL A 143 13.98 -5.33 -5.55
N ARG A 144 15.28 -5.69 -5.50
CA ARG A 144 15.72 -7.06 -5.80
C ARG A 144 15.10 -8.08 -4.86
N LEU A 145 15.11 -7.82 -3.55
CA LEU A 145 14.52 -8.72 -2.57
C LEU A 145 12.99 -8.78 -2.65
N ALA A 146 12.32 -7.67 -2.97
CA ALA A 146 10.89 -7.65 -3.24
C ALA A 146 10.53 -8.48 -4.47
N ALA A 147 11.31 -8.34 -5.57
CA ALA A 147 11.16 -9.15 -6.77
C ALA A 147 11.31 -10.65 -6.46
N ASP A 148 12.36 -11.03 -5.71
CA ASP A 148 12.59 -12.42 -5.29
C ASP A 148 11.41 -12.96 -4.47
N ALA A 149 10.84 -12.16 -3.56
CA ALA A 149 9.73 -12.58 -2.72
C ALA A 149 8.43 -12.78 -3.50
N VAL A 150 8.11 -11.86 -4.43
CA VAL A 150 6.96 -12.01 -5.32
C VAL A 150 7.14 -13.24 -6.22
N ALA A 151 8.31 -13.41 -6.83
CA ALA A 151 8.60 -14.57 -7.67
C ALA A 151 8.52 -15.90 -6.89
N ALA A 152 9.00 -15.93 -5.64
CA ALA A 152 8.93 -17.12 -4.78
C ALA A 152 7.50 -17.49 -4.36
N SER A 153 6.53 -16.58 -4.50
CA SER A 153 5.12 -16.84 -4.19
C SER A 153 4.38 -17.59 -5.32
N ALA A 154 5.00 -17.75 -6.49
CA ALA A 154 4.43 -18.47 -7.63
C ALA A 154 4.22 -19.96 -7.31
N ARG A 155 3.14 -20.52 -7.85
CA ARG A 155 2.76 -21.94 -7.66
C ARG A 155 2.96 -22.72 -8.97
N PRO A 156 3.50 -23.95 -8.92
CA PRO A 156 3.68 -24.74 -10.13
C PRO A 156 2.36 -24.98 -10.87
N GLY A 157 2.32 -24.62 -12.15
CA GLY A 157 1.15 -24.82 -13.01
C GLY A 157 0.09 -23.72 -12.93
N GLU A 158 0.34 -22.65 -12.18
CA GLU A 158 -0.47 -21.42 -12.17
C GLU A 158 0.31 -20.27 -12.82
N ASP A 159 -0.40 -19.23 -13.26
CA ASP A 159 0.24 -17.96 -13.63
C ASP A 159 0.97 -17.34 -12.42
N SER A 160 1.89 -16.41 -12.67
CA SER A 160 2.72 -15.82 -11.60
C SER A 160 2.03 -14.62 -10.97
N PRO A 161 1.96 -14.52 -9.63
CA PRO A 161 1.55 -13.28 -8.97
C PRO A 161 2.47 -12.14 -9.37
N ALA A 162 1.89 -10.96 -9.59
CA ALA A 162 2.63 -9.79 -10.05
C ALA A 162 2.14 -8.48 -9.43
N CYS A 163 3.06 -7.53 -9.30
CA CYS A 163 2.75 -6.17 -8.87
C CYS A 163 3.75 -5.15 -9.42
N THR A 164 3.39 -3.87 -9.40
CA THR A 164 4.31 -2.75 -9.60
C THR A 164 5.13 -2.50 -8.34
N TYR A 165 6.02 -1.51 -8.39
CA TYR A 165 6.79 -1.03 -7.26
C TYR A 165 7.13 0.45 -7.42
N VAL A 166 6.91 1.25 -6.37
CA VAL A 166 7.54 2.56 -6.21
C VAL A 166 7.88 2.79 -4.74
N SER A 167 9.07 3.30 -4.46
CA SER A 167 9.54 3.63 -3.11
C SER A 167 10.20 4.99 -3.04
N ALA A 168 10.16 5.62 -1.87
CA ALA A 168 10.91 6.82 -1.55
C ALA A 168 11.61 6.69 -0.19
N VAL A 169 12.86 7.16 -0.14
CA VAL A 169 13.60 7.47 1.08
C VAL A 169 13.75 8.98 1.16
N VAL A 170 13.15 9.57 2.19
CA VAL A 170 13.13 11.02 2.41
C VAL A 170 13.83 11.30 3.72
N GLY A 171 15.02 11.89 3.69
CA GLY A 171 15.81 12.12 4.90
C GLY A 171 17.00 13.06 4.71
N GLY A 172 17.30 13.84 5.74
CA GLY A 172 18.37 14.85 5.69
C GLY A 172 18.11 15.89 4.60
N ARG A 173 18.96 15.91 3.56
CA ARG A 173 18.82 16.79 2.38
C ARG A 173 18.52 16.04 1.07
N HIS A 174 18.27 14.73 1.15
CA HIS A 174 18.18 13.87 -0.02
C HIS A 174 16.80 13.21 -0.11
N VAL A 175 16.36 13.05 -1.35
CA VAL A 175 15.23 12.22 -1.71
C VAL A 175 15.73 11.18 -2.71
N THR A 176 15.56 9.91 -2.38
CA THR A 176 15.86 8.79 -3.28
C THR A 176 14.56 8.08 -3.64
N VAL A 177 14.28 7.92 -4.93
CA VAL A 177 13.12 7.20 -5.45
C VAL A 177 13.60 5.99 -6.23
N GLY A 178 12.96 4.84 -6.05
CA GLY A 178 13.15 3.65 -6.87
C GLY A 178 11.82 3.10 -7.37
N TRP A 179 11.75 2.63 -8.62
CA TRP A 179 10.50 2.13 -9.19
C TRP A 179 10.69 1.06 -10.27
N VAL A 180 9.63 0.28 -10.46
CA VAL A 180 9.40 -0.69 -11.55
C VAL A 180 7.90 -0.68 -11.85
N GLY A 181 7.52 -0.46 -13.12
CA GLY A 181 6.11 -0.34 -13.52
C GLY A 181 5.66 1.11 -13.65
N ASP A 182 4.37 1.36 -13.44
CA ASP A 182 3.72 2.65 -13.70
C ASP A 182 3.14 3.34 -12.45
N SER A 183 3.40 2.80 -11.26
CA SER A 183 3.20 3.57 -10.02
C SER A 183 4.20 4.73 -9.96
N ARG A 184 3.74 5.89 -9.52
CA ARG A 184 4.46 7.16 -9.70
C ARG A 184 4.94 7.78 -8.40
N ALA A 185 6.02 8.55 -8.52
CA ALA A 185 6.49 9.45 -7.49
C ALA A 185 6.52 10.89 -8.01
N TYR A 186 6.11 11.83 -7.18
CA TYR A 186 6.06 13.26 -7.48
C TYR A 186 6.85 14.04 -6.43
N TRP A 187 7.53 15.09 -6.88
CA TRP A 187 7.97 16.18 -6.03
C TRP A 187 6.96 17.32 -6.14
N LEU A 188 6.41 17.73 -5.01
CA LEU A 188 5.45 18.82 -4.91
C LEU A 188 6.10 19.95 -4.12
N GLY A 189 6.26 21.11 -4.73
CA GLY A 189 6.93 22.26 -4.13
C GLY A 189 6.86 23.47 -5.06
N THR A 190 7.78 24.41 -4.91
CA THR A 190 7.85 25.61 -5.77
C THR A 190 7.94 25.26 -7.25
N GLN A 191 8.68 24.20 -7.59
CA GLN A 191 8.75 23.62 -8.92
C GLN A 191 8.33 22.16 -8.81
N SER A 192 7.05 21.90 -8.96
CA SER A 192 6.49 20.55 -8.87
C SER A 192 6.84 19.76 -10.13
N ALA A 193 7.11 18.46 -9.98
CA ALA A 193 7.54 17.61 -11.08
C ALA A 193 7.21 16.14 -10.84
N LEU A 194 6.95 15.41 -11.92
CA LEU A 194 6.96 13.95 -11.93
C LEU A 194 8.40 13.44 -11.84
N LEU A 195 8.66 12.47 -10.95
CA LEU A 195 10.00 11.94 -10.69
C LEU A 195 10.27 10.61 -11.40
N THR A 196 9.22 9.86 -11.72
CA THR A 196 9.27 8.55 -12.39
C THR A 196 9.01 8.66 -13.88
N THR A 197 9.39 7.62 -14.61
CA THR A 197 8.96 7.38 -15.99
C THR A 197 8.30 6.01 -16.00
N ASP A 198 7.06 5.93 -16.47
CA ASP A 198 6.29 4.67 -16.43
C ASP A 198 6.93 3.61 -17.34
N ASP A 199 7.09 2.40 -16.81
CA ASP A 199 7.41 1.22 -17.60
C ASP A 199 6.13 0.67 -18.23
N ALA A 200 5.55 1.42 -19.17
CA ALA A 200 4.34 1.06 -19.89
C ALA A 200 4.40 1.45 -21.37
N THR A 201 3.64 0.75 -22.21
CA THR A 201 3.53 1.10 -23.63
C THR A 201 2.82 2.46 -23.76
N PRO A 202 3.42 3.47 -24.43
CA PRO A 202 2.85 4.81 -24.48
C PRO A 202 1.41 4.86 -25.00
N GLY A 203 0.54 5.54 -24.26
CA GLY A 203 -0.88 5.65 -24.59
C GLY A 203 -1.71 4.40 -24.29
N THR A 204 -1.16 3.45 -23.52
CA THR A 204 -1.85 2.25 -23.03
C THR A 204 -1.52 2.02 -21.55
N HIS A 205 -2.29 1.15 -20.90
CA HIS A 205 -2.02 0.66 -19.53
C HIS A 205 -1.29 -0.69 -19.52
N MET A 206 -0.54 -1.00 -20.59
CA MET A 206 0.18 -2.27 -20.69
C MET A 206 1.60 -2.10 -20.15
N LEU A 207 1.88 -2.71 -19.00
CA LEU A 207 3.19 -2.70 -18.36
C LEU A 207 4.25 -3.38 -19.24
N THR A 208 5.45 -2.81 -19.24
CA THR A 208 6.66 -3.37 -19.85
C THR A 208 7.68 -3.83 -18.80
N ALA A 209 7.45 -3.51 -17.52
CA ALA A 209 8.19 -4.06 -16.39
C ALA A 209 7.28 -4.17 -15.16
N TRP A 210 7.46 -5.22 -14.35
CA TRP A 210 6.74 -5.49 -13.11
C TRP A 210 7.59 -6.40 -12.22
N LEU A 211 7.15 -6.62 -10.98
CA LEU A 211 7.68 -7.68 -10.11
C LEU A 211 6.87 -8.95 -10.32
N GLY A 212 7.52 -10.07 -10.64
CA GLY A 212 6.86 -11.34 -10.91
C GLY A 212 7.86 -12.39 -11.39
N ALA A 213 7.55 -13.69 -11.23
CA ALA A 213 8.44 -14.75 -11.72
C ALA A 213 8.54 -14.79 -13.26
N ASP A 214 7.56 -14.21 -13.95
CA ASP A 214 7.47 -14.08 -15.40
C ASP A 214 8.08 -12.77 -15.94
N ALA A 215 8.50 -11.85 -15.06
CA ALA A 215 9.06 -10.55 -15.43
C ALA A 215 10.48 -10.62 -16.04
N GLY A 216 11.16 -11.76 -15.91
CA GLY A 216 12.57 -11.90 -16.28
C GLY A 216 13.50 -11.20 -15.28
N GLU A 217 14.59 -10.60 -15.76
CA GLU A 217 15.51 -9.83 -14.92
C GLU A 217 14.90 -8.47 -14.56
N VAL A 218 14.63 -8.24 -13.27
CA VAL A 218 14.12 -6.96 -12.76
C VAL A 218 15.28 -5.98 -12.55
N VAL A 219 15.30 -4.91 -13.36
CA VAL A 219 16.27 -3.81 -13.22
C VAL A 219 15.56 -2.55 -12.74
N PRO A 220 15.75 -2.12 -11.48
CA PRO A 220 15.09 -0.92 -10.98
C PRO A 220 15.66 0.36 -11.58
N HIS A 221 14.75 1.28 -11.89
CA HIS A 221 15.12 2.69 -11.98
C HIS A 221 15.35 3.23 -10.58
N VAL A 222 16.43 3.98 -10.38
CA VAL A 222 16.70 4.68 -9.12
C VAL A 222 17.22 6.08 -9.41
N ARG A 223 16.68 7.06 -8.69
CA ARG A 223 17.08 8.47 -8.81
C ARG A 223 17.19 9.10 -7.43
N THR A 224 18.30 9.79 -7.20
CA THR A 224 18.51 10.61 -6.01
C THR A 224 18.64 12.06 -6.40
N PHE A 225 17.98 12.96 -5.67
CA PHE A 225 18.17 14.39 -5.82
C PHE A 225 18.25 15.09 -4.47
N THR A 226 18.85 16.26 -4.48
CA THR A 226 18.86 17.19 -3.36
C THR A 226 17.90 18.33 -3.63
N THR A 227 17.31 18.86 -2.56
CA THR A 227 16.50 20.07 -2.64
C THR A 227 16.72 20.92 -1.39
N ASP A 228 16.71 22.23 -1.60
CA ASP A 228 16.99 23.23 -0.56
C ASP A 228 15.70 23.87 -0.04
N GLY A 229 14.57 23.63 -0.71
CA GLY A 229 13.26 24.17 -0.34
C GLY A 229 12.36 23.11 0.30
N PRO A 230 11.39 23.54 1.13
CA PRO A 230 10.37 22.65 1.63
C PRO A 230 9.49 22.13 0.48
N GLY A 231 8.93 20.94 0.66
CA GLY A 231 8.04 20.33 -0.31
C GLY A 231 7.43 19.05 0.24
N VAL A 232 6.83 18.27 -0.64
CA VAL A 232 6.21 16.98 -0.34
C VAL A 232 6.63 15.99 -1.42
N VAL A 233 7.08 14.82 -1.02
CA VAL A 233 7.17 13.65 -1.88
C VAL A 233 5.84 12.92 -1.80
N LEU A 234 5.23 12.67 -2.95
CA LEU A 234 3.99 11.90 -3.08
C LEU A 234 4.28 10.63 -3.88
N LEU A 235 3.99 9.47 -3.31
CA LEU A 235 3.90 8.21 -4.06
C LEU A 235 2.44 7.88 -4.34
N CYS A 236 2.12 7.31 -5.50
CA CYS A 236 0.79 6.81 -5.77
C CYS A 236 0.72 5.66 -6.79
N SER A 237 -0.31 4.82 -6.67
CA SER A 237 -0.74 3.88 -7.73
C SER A 237 -1.47 4.61 -8.86
N ASP A 238 -1.85 3.88 -9.90
CA ASP A 238 -2.48 4.45 -11.09
C ASP A 238 -3.92 4.92 -10.85
N GLY A 239 -4.60 4.37 -9.84
CA GLY A 239 -5.92 4.82 -9.42
C GLY A 239 -5.97 6.28 -8.98
N LEU A 240 -4.83 6.91 -8.61
CA LEU A 240 -4.76 8.37 -8.46
C LEU A 240 -4.39 9.06 -9.78
N TRP A 241 -3.25 8.71 -10.37
CA TRP A 241 -2.67 9.53 -11.44
C TRP A 241 -3.45 9.45 -12.75
N ASN A 242 -4.24 8.39 -12.97
CA ASN A 242 -5.16 8.31 -14.11
C ASN A 242 -6.18 9.46 -14.11
N TYR A 243 -6.55 9.98 -12.93
CA TYR A 243 -7.43 11.15 -12.80
C TYR A 243 -6.66 12.46 -12.66
N TYR A 244 -5.52 12.42 -11.95
CA TYR A 244 -4.74 13.60 -11.60
C TYR A 244 -3.25 13.41 -11.95
N PRO A 245 -2.87 13.44 -13.25
CA PRO A 245 -1.50 13.18 -13.65
C PRO A 245 -0.56 14.37 -13.41
N GLU A 246 -1.10 15.59 -13.37
CA GLU A 246 -0.32 16.84 -13.36
C GLU A 246 0.19 17.20 -11.95
N PRO A 247 1.51 17.41 -11.76
CA PRO A 247 2.10 17.73 -10.46
C PRO A 247 1.50 18.97 -9.79
N GLU A 248 1.13 20.01 -10.54
CA GLU A 248 0.59 21.26 -10.00
C GLU A 248 -0.78 21.05 -9.33
N ALA A 249 -1.62 20.18 -9.89
CA ALA A 249 -2.93 19.86 -9.31
C ALA A 249 -2.80 19.06 -8.00
N LEU A 250 -1.84 18.14 -7.97
CA LEU A 250 -1.49 17.37 -6.77
C LEU A 250 -0.90 18.28 -5.67
N ALA A 251 -0.02 19.21 -6.05
CA ALA A 251 0.59 20.18 -5.15
C ALA A 251 -0.45 21.09 -4.48
N ALA A 252 -1.45 21.55 -5.23
CA ALA A 252 -2.56 22.36 -4.70
C ALA A 252 -3.36 21.63 -3.61
N THR A 253 -3.32 20.30 -3.59
CA THR A 253 -3.97 19.45 -2.59
C THR A 253 -3.05 19.14 -1.40
N ALA A 254 -1.78 18.81 -1.66
CA ALA A 254 -0.91 18.23 -0.64
C ALA A 254 -0.09 19.25 0.17
N LEU A 255 0.25 20.41 -0.39
CA LEU A 255 1.24 21.31 0.22
C LEU A 255 0.78 22.04 1.49
N ASN A 256 -0.53 22.23 1.69
CA ASN A 256 -1.08 23.06 2.75
C ASN A 256 -1.93 22.28 3.78
N GLU A 257 -1.81 20.96 3.78
CA GLU A 257 -2.61 20.08 4.62
C GLU A 257 -1.70 19.18 5.48
N PRO A 258 -2.12 18.80 6.69
CA PRO A 258 -1.47 17.71 7.41
C PRO A 258 -1.40 16.44 6.55
N PRO A 259 -0.34 15.62 6.63
CA PRO A 259 -0.10 14.50 5.71
C PRO A 259 -1.30 13.56 5.56
N LEU A 260 -1.93 13.17 6.66
CA LEU A 260 -3.10 12.26 6.61
C LEU A 260 -4.32 12.96 5.98
N ALA A 261 -4.53 14.24 6.25
CA ALA A 261 -5.61 15.00 5.64
C ALA A 261 -5.40 15.15 4.12
N ALA A 262 -4.17 15.42 3.69
CA ALA A 262 -3.78 15.45 2.28
C ALA A 262 -4.03 14.09 1.60
N ALA A 263 -3.55 13.00 2.20
CA ALA A 263 -3.73 11.65 1.68
C ALA A 263 -5.21 11.28 1.54
N ARG A 264 -6.02 11.49 2.59
CA ARG A 264 -7.49 11.29 2.54
C ARG A 264 -8.15 12.13 1.45
N ARG A 265 -7.72 13.37 1.26
CA ARG A 265 -8.26 14.27 0.25
C ARG A 265 -7.93 13.80 -1.16
N LEU A 266 -6.70 13.34 -1.41
CA LEU A 266 -6.29 12.77 -2.70
C LEU A 266 -7.12 11.53 -3.06
N VAL A 267 -7.27 10.59 -2.12
CA VAL A 267 -8.09 9.39 -2.33
C VAL A 267 -9.55 9.74 -2.58
N ARG A 268 -10.11 10.68 -1.82
CA ARG A 268 -11.48 11.16 -2.02
C ARG A 268 -11.66 11.75 -3.43
N LEU A 269 -10.73 12.59 -3.88
CA LEU A 269 -10.81 13.21 -5.21
C LEU A 269 -10.79 12.15 -6.32
N ALA A 270 -9.93 11.13 -6.23
CA ALA A 270 -9.91 10.02 -7.18
C ALA A 270 -11.23 9.22 -7.17
N ASN A 271 -11.79 8.96 -5.99
CA ASN A 271 -13.09 8.31 -5.85
C ASN A 271 -14.24 9.15 -6.44
N GLU A 272 -14.24 10.47 -6.21
CA GLU A 272 -15.22 11.41 -6.78
C GLU A 272 -15.10 11.54 -8.31
N ALA A 273 -13.89 11.39 -8.86
CA ALA A 273 -13.62 11.41 -10.30
C ALA A 273 -14.02 10.09 -11.01
N GLY A 274 -14.23 9.01 -10.26
CA GLY A 274 -14.82 7.77 -10.77
C GLY A 274 -14.51 6.53 -9.92
N GLY A 275 -13.38 6.52 -9.20
CA GLY A 275 -12.93 5.42 -8.36
C GLY A 275 -12.90 4.07 -9.10
N HIS A 276 -12.41 4.09 -10.33
CA HIS A 276 -12.41 2.92 -11.21
C HIS A 276 -11.38 1.87 -10.86
N ASP A 277 -10.32 2.25 -10.14
CA ASP A 277 -9.26 1.35 -9.67
C ASP A 277 -9.05 1.46 -8.15
N ASN A 278 -8.18 0.62 -7.60
CA ASN A 278 -7.60 0.79 -6.27
C ASN A 278 -6.76 2.06 -6.22
N ILE A 279 -6.83 2.79 -5.11
CA ILE A 279 -6.19 4.11 -4.97
C ILE A 279 -5.31 4.08 -3.74
N THR A 280 -4.00 4.18 -3.95
CA THR A 280 -3.02 4.23 -2.87
C THR A 280 -2.13 5.43 -3.01
N VAL A 281 -1.93 6.15 -1.89
CA VAL A 281 -1.09 7.33 -1.82
C VAL A 281 -0.24 7.34 -0.55
N ALA A 282 1.00 7.79 -0.64
CA ALA A 282 1.85 8.10 0.51
C ALA A 282 2.38 9.53 0.41
N VAL A 283 2.14 10.34 1.44
CA VAL A 283 2.44 11.77 1.51
C VAL A 283 3.55 12.00 2.54
N ILE A 284 4.69 12.50 2.06
CA ILE A 284 5.92 12.64 2.84
C ILE A 284 6.46 14.08 2.72
N PRO A 285 6.11 14.97 3.66
CA PRO A 285 6.74 16.28 3.77
C PRO A 285 8.27 16.22 3.86
N PHE A 286 8.93 17.16 3.21
CA PHE A 286 10.37 17.37 3.23
C PHE A 286 10.68 18.82 3.61
N GLY A 287 11.80 19.03 4.32
CA GLY A 287 12.30 20.38 4.60
C GLY A 287 11.43 21.20 5.56
N GLN A 288 10.48 20.56 6.25
CA GLN A 288 9.80 21.16 7.39
C GLN A 288 10.76 21.09 8.57
N GLY A 289 11.52 22.15 8.82
CA GLY A 289 12.35 22.26 10.02
C GLY A 289 11.54 21.93 11.28
N GLU A 290 12.20 21.51 12.36
CA GLU A 290 11.61 21.24 13.68
C GLU A 290 10.41 22.14 13.90
N ARG A 291 9.20 21.57 13.96
CA ARG A 291 8.02 22.32 14.37
C ARG A 291 8.40 22.96 15.69
N ALA A 292 8.52 24.28 15.72
CA ALA A 292 8.80 25.00 16.95
C ALA A 292 7.81 24.47 17.98
N GLU A 293 8.33 23.87 19.06
CA GLU A 293 7.54 23.53 20.23
C GLU A 293 6.65 24.74 20.50
N THR A 294 5.35 24.58 20.32
CA THR A 294 4.42 25.58 20.83
C THR A 294 4.49 25.43 22.33
N THR A 295 5.46 26.12 22.95
CA THR A 295 5.50 26.26 24.39
C THR A 295 4.24 27.03 24.75
N VAL A 296 3.19 26.30 25.12
CA VAL A 296 2.03 26.89 25.78
C VAL A 296 2.54 27.40 27.12
N ALA A 297 2.90 28.67 27.16
CA ALA A 297 3.24 29.36 28.39
C ALA A 297 1.99 29.45 29.24
N PHE A 298 1.86 28.56 30.23
CA PHE A 298 0.88 28.71 31.29
C PHE A 298 1.21 29.99 32.09
N PRO A 299 0.23 30.87 32.35
CA PRO A 299 0.43 32.02 33.22
C PRO A 299 0.89 31.53 34.59
N LYS A 300 1.98 32.08 35.12
CA LYS A 300 2.36 31.87 36.52
C LYS A 300 1.24 32.41 37.41
N GLU A 301 0.62 31.52 38.19
CA GLU A 301 -0.29 31.92 39.26
C GLU A 301 0.46 32.88 40.20
N ARG A 302 -0.16 34.03 40.47
CA ARG A 302 0.31 34.96 41.49
C ARG A 302 0.10 34.30 42.84
N SER A 303 1.19 34.13 43.57
CA SER A 303 1.19 33.92 45.01
C SER A 303 0.61 35.15 45.70
N ASP A 304 -0.51 34.97 46.38
CA ASP A 304 -0.89 35.73 47.57
C ASP A 304 -1.01 34.74 48.74
#